data_AF-A0A1I4YPU9-F1
#
_entry.id   AF-A0A1I4YPU9-F1
#
_cell.length_a   1.000
_cell.length_b   1.000
_cell.length_c   1.000
_cell.angle_alpha   90.00
_cell.angle_beta   90.00
_cell.angle_gamma   90.00
#
_symmetry.space_group_name_H-M   'P 1'
#
loop_
_entity.id
_entity.type
_entity.pdbx_description
1 polymer ?
#
loop_
_entity_poly.entity_id
_entity_poly.type
_entity_poly.pdbx_seq_one_letter_code
_entity_poly.pdbx_strand_id
1 'polypeptide(L)'
;MAYPTIVTSIQKTFLTNLVLLVILLSLGSCSVPALTNADNYGRSHEVYAVDFNPDDLSQLSIAKMDEGNWVEIGSFKNSPNARYNVEIKGDYLIVTTNKNPMDVPSYKTWLDYAREQFGYDQNDKYDIFETVEEGWIYEIDLKKHPLVNTEDHRLLMYERK
;
A
#
# COMPACT_ATOMS: atom_id res chain seq x y z
N MET A 1 45.76 -63.77 7.65
CA MET A 1 45.76 -62.32 7.91
C MET A 1 44.50 -61.75 7.28
N ALA A 2 43.52 -61.32 8.08
CA ALA A 2 42.20 -60.93 7.60
C ALA A 2 41.95 -59.45 7.94
N TYR A 3 42.10 -58.59 6.95
CA TYR A 3 41.47 -57.29 6.84
C TYR A 3 41.19 -57.13 5.34
N PRO A 4 39.94 -56.98 4.87
CA PRO A 4 39.26 -55.71 5.00
C PRO A 4 37.71 -55.81 4.94
N THR A 5 37.01 -55.72 6.06
CA THR A 5 35.53 -55.59 6.03
C THR A 5 35.04 -54.36 6.79
N ILE A 6 35.85 -53.85 7.71
CA ILE A 6 35.49 -52.69 8.56
C ILE A 6 35.67 -51.37 7.77
N VAL A 7 36.68 -51.29 6.90
CA VAL A 7 37.02 -50.05 6.16
C VAL A 7 35.93 -49.66 5.16
N THR A 8 35.26 -50.64 4.53
CA THR A 8 34.22 -50.39 3.53
C THR A 8 32.89 -49.95 4.15
N SER A 9 32.57 -50.41 5.36
CA SER A 9 31.35 -49.99 6.08
C SER A 9 31.46 -48.55 6.55
N ILE A 10 32.58 -48.17 7.16
CA ILE A 10 32.81 -46.80 7.66
C ILE A 10 32.78 -45.79 6.51
N GLN A 11 33.41 -46.10 5.37
CA GLN A 11 33.40 -45.25 4.20
C GLN A 11 32.00 -45.06 3.62
N LYS A 12 31.16 -46.10 3.59
CA LYS A 12 29.76 -46.00 3.13
C LYS A 12 28.92 -45.16 4.07
N THR A 13 29.04 -45.34 5.38
CA THR A 13 28.30 -44.53 6.37
C THR A 13 28.72 -43.06 6.32
N PHE A 14 30.02 -42.79 6.15
CA PHE A 14 30.54 -41.42 6.04
C PHE A 14 30.07 -40.73 4.75
N LEU A 15 30.06 -41.45 3.63
CA LEU A 15 29.59 -40.94 2.35
C LEU A 15 28.08 -40.66 2.37
N THR A 16 27.31 -41.55 3.01
CA THR A 16 25.85 -41.38 3.13
C THR A 16 25.50 -40.17 4.00
N ASN A 17 26.22 -39.98 5.11
CA ASN A 17 26.04 -38.83 6.00
C ASN A 17 26.49 -37.51 5.34
N LEU A 18 27.55 -37.52 4.53
CA LEU A 18 28.00 -36.36 3.76
C LEU A 18 26.95 -35.93 2.72
N VAL A 19 26.36 -36.89 2.00
CA VAL A 19 25.31 -36.61 1.00
C VAL A 19 24.05 -36.04 1.66
N LEU A 20 23.64 -36.58 2.81
CA LEU A 20 22.53 -36.04 3.61
C LEU A 20 22.80 -34.60 4.09
N LEU A 21 24.03 -34.29 4.49
CA LEU A 21 24.42 -32.94 4.91
C LEU A 21 24.36 -31.94 3.75
N VAL A 22 24.79 -32.33 2.55
CA VAL A 22 24.75 -31.48 1.35
C VAL A 22 23.31 -31.21 0.90
N ILE A 23 22.40 -32.18 1.01
CA ILE A 23 20.98 -32.00 0.72
C ILE A 23 20.31 -31.06 1.75
N LEU A 24 20.68 -31.17 3.04
CA LEU A 24 20.17 -30.26 4.08
C LEU A 24 20.67 -28.82 3.90
N LEU A 25 21.92 -28.65 3.44
CA LEU A 25 22.50 -27.33 3.15
C LEU A 25 21.96 -26.72 1.84
N SER A 26 21.48 -27.52 0.88
CA SER A 26 20.89 -27.01 -0.37
C SER A 26 19.39 -26.68 -0.26
N LEU A 27 18.70 -27.14 0.79
CA LEU A 27 17.31 -26.78 1.08
C LEU A 27 17.16 -25.47 1.87
N GLY A 28 18.27 -24.90 2.34
CA GLY A 28 18.32 -23.69 3.16
C GLY A 28 18.55 -22.40 2.36
N SER A 29 17.95 -22.21 1.18
CA SER A 29 17.93 -20.91 0.47
C SER A 29 16.86 -20.83 -0.62
N CYS A 30 15.67 -21.38 -0.37
CA CYS A 30 14.47 -20.70 -0.84
C CYS A 30 13.96 -19.92 0.37
N SER A 31 14.59 -18.78 0.64
CA SER A 31 13.79 -17.71 1.24
C SER A 31 12.62 -17.55 0.28
N VAL A 32 11.46 -18.06 0.70
CA VAL A 32 10.19 -17.56 0.18
C VAL A 32 10.39 -16.05 0.23
N PRO A 33 10.42 -15.33 -0.91
CA PRO A 33 10.44 -13.88 -0.84
C PRO A 33 9.25 -13.60 0.06
N ALA A 34 9.50 -12.97 1.21
CA ALA A 34 8.44 -12.61 2.12
C ALA A 34 7.34 -12.06 1.22
N LEU A 35 6.13 -12.61 1.35
CA LEU A 35 4.92 -12.02 0.79
C LEU A 35 4.76 -10.65 1.46
N THR A 36 5.67 -9.73 1.19
CA THR A 36 5.51 -8.30 1.40
C THR A 36 4.38 -7.96 0.46
N ASN A 37 3.27 -7.55 1.04
CA ASN A 37 2.02 -7.17 0.38
C ASN A 37 2.18 -6.73 -1.08
N ALA A 38 1.31 -7.26 -1.94
CA ALA A 38 1.37 -7.23 -3.40
C ALA A 38 1.37 -5.83 -4.06
N ASP A 39 1.37 -4.76 -3.28
CA ASP A 39 1.40 -3.41 -3.79
C ASP A 39 2.83 -2.84 -3.66
N ASN A 40 3.60 -2.95 -4.74
CA ASN A 40 5.02 -2.58 -4.81
C ASN A 40 5.19 -1.05 -4.95
N TYR A 41 4.76 -0.29 -3.92
CA TYR A 41 4.49 1.15 -3.96
C TYR A 41 5.68 2.07 -4.30
N GLY A 42 6.89 1.70 -3.89
CA GLY A 42 8.03 2.63 -3.90
C GLY A 42 8.71 2.83 -5.26
N ARG A 43 8.38 2.05 -6.29
CA ARG A 43 9.17 2.03 -7.54
C ARG A 43 8.81 3.15 -8.52
N SER A 44 7.53 3.45 -8.70
CA SER A 44 7.04 4.45 -9.67
C SER A 44 6.22 5.57 -9.05
N HIS A 45 5.84 5.44 -7.77
CA HIS A 45 4.95 6.38 -7.10
C HIS A 45 5.51 6.78 -5.73
N GLU A 46 5.07 7.94 -5.26
CA GLU A 46 5.09 8.32 -3.85
C GLU A 46 3.65 8.23 -3.33
N VAL A 47 3.47 7.62 -2.15
CA VAL A 47 2.15 7.52 -1.53
C VAL A 47 2.09 8.47 -0.35
N TYR A 48 1.10 9.35 -0.35
CA TYR A 48 0.80 10.23 0.76
C TYR A 48 -0.53 9.85 1.40
N ALA A 49 -0.70 10.14 2.68
CA ALA A 49 -1.99 10.14 3.35
C ALA A 49 -2.38 11.59 3.60
N VAL A 50 -3.61 11.96 3.27
CA VAL A 50 -4.21 13.27 3.47
C VAL A 50 -5.40 13.09 4.39
N ASP A 51 -5.22 13.46 5.64
CA ASP A 51 -6.21 13.30 6.69
C ASP A 51 -6.98 14.62 6.84
N PHE A 52 -8.30 14.53 6.90
CA PHE A 52 -9.19 15.69 6.95
C PHE A 52 -10.40 15.40 7.82
N ASN A 53 -10.87 16.44 8.52
CA ASN A 53 -12.11 16.38 9.25
C ASN A 53 -13.26 16.89 8.35
N PRO A 54 -14.32 16.12 8.11
CA PRO A 54 -15.41 16.54 7.23
C PRO A 54 -16.23 17.69 7.81
N ASP A 55 -16.23 17.86 9.14
CA ASP A 55 -16.89 18.97 9.83
C ASP A 55 -16.01 20.23 9.88
N ASP A 56 -14.67 20.08 9.77
CA ASP A 56 -13.70 21.18 9.70
C ASP A 56 -12.61 20.94 8.66
N LEU A 57 -12.87 21.38 7.43
CA LEU A 57 -11.92 21.32 6.34
C LEU A 57 -10.85 22.42 6.38
N SER A 58 -10.67 23.17 7.47
CA SER A 58 -9.71 24.29 7.50
C SER A 58 -8.25 23.85 7.42
N GLN A 59 -7.95 22.62 7.85
CA GLN A 59 -6.63 22.02 7.85
C GLN A 59 -6.65 20.59 7.34
N LEU A 60 -5.53 20.17 6.77
CA LEU A 60 -5.26 18.80 6.34
C LEU A 60 -3.97 18.34 7.00
N SER A 61 -3.95 17.13 7.55
CA SER A 61 -2.73 16.48 8.00
C SER A 61 -2.18 15.61 6.89
N ILE A 62 -0.88 15.70 6.63
CA ILE A 62 -0.23 14.96 5.56
C ILE A 62 0.84 14.05 6.15
N ALA A 63 0.81 12.78 5.77
CA ALA A 63 1.89 11.82 5.99
C ALA A 63 2.37 11.23 4.67
N LYS A 64 3.58 10.68 4.64
CA LYS A 64 4.15 9.97 3.49
C LYS A 64 4.45 8.53 3.88
N MET A 65 4.15 7.60 2.97
CA MET A 65 4.56 6.21 3.11
C MET A 65 6.06 6.09 2.88
N ASP A 66 6.75 5.48 3.84
CA ASP A 66 8.16 5.14 3.78
C ASP A 66 8.38 3.70 4.26
N GLU A 67 8.71 2.82 3.31
CA GLU A 67 8.96 1.37 3.56
C GLU A 67 7.88 0.66 4.41
N GLY A 68 6.61 1.04 4.24
CA GLY A 68 5.48 0.46 4.98
C GLY A 68 5.09 1.22 6.25
N ASN A 69 5.82 2.28 6.60
CA ASN A 69 5.50 3.16 7.73
C ASN A 69 4.97 4.51 7.26
N TRP A 70 4.04 5.09 8.01
CA TRP A 70 3.58 6.46 7.79
C TRP A 70 4.49 7.44 8.52
N VAL A 71 5.13 8.33 7.77
CA VAL A 71 5.97 9.41 8.29
C VAL A 71 5.20 10.72 8.17
N GLU A 72 4.86 11.33 9.31
CA GLU A 72 4.16 12.62 9.33
C GLU A 72 5.01 13.72 8.70
N ILE A 73 4.38 14.46 7.79
CA ILE A 73 4.97 15.67 7.18
C ILE A 73 4.48 16.91 7.94
N GLY A 74 3.24 16.89 8.41
CA GLY A 74 2.65 17.92 9.27
C GLY A 74 1.23 18.29 8.86
N SER A 75 0.69 19.31 9.53
CA SER A 75 -0.63 19.87 9.23
C SER A 75 -0.51 21.16 8.43
N PHE A 76 -1.32 21.28 7.39
CA PHE A 76 -1.30 22.39 6.44
C PHE A 76 -2.69 22.98 6.29
N LYS A 77 -2.75 24.30 6.07
CA LYS A 77 -4.01 24.97 5.75
C LYS A 77 -4.58 24.39 4.45
N ASN A 78 -5.83 23.99 4.47
CA ASN A 78 -6.54 23.62 3.26
C ASN A 78 -6.79 24.88 2.41
N SER A 79 -6.24 24.91 1.20
CA SER A 79 -6.45 26.02 0.27
C SER A 79 -6.22 25.58 -1.17
N PRO A 80 -6.81 26.26 -2.15
CA PRO A 80 -6.67 25.91 -3.57
C PRO A 80 -5.22 25.88 -4.08
N ASN A 81 -4.29 26.53 -3.38
CA ASN A 81 -2.87 26.60 -3.75
C ASN A 81 -1.98 25.68 -2.89
N ALA A 82 -2.54 24.96 -1.92
CA ALA A 82 -1.80 24.01 -1.11
C ALA A 82 -1.43 22.78 -1.95
N ARG A 83 -0.50 21.94 -1.47
CA ARG A 83 -0.14 20.69 -2.17
C ARG A 83 -1.36 19.85 -2.53
N TYR A 84 -2.25 19.69 -1.54
CA TYR A 84 -3.54 19.08 -1.69
C TYR A 84 -4.62 20.03 -1.20
N ASN A 85 -5.79 19.93 -1.79
CA ASN A 85 -6.98 20.64 -1.40
C ASN A 85 -8.16 19.67 -1.39
N VAL A 86 -8.96 19.72 -0.33
CA VAL A 86 -10.15 18.88 -0.18
C VAL A 86 -11.36 19.80 -0.05
N GLU A 87 -12.38 19.60 -0.87
CA GLU A 87 -13.60 20.39 -0.86
C GLU A 87 -14.81 19.47 -0.86
N ILE A 88 -15.82 19.78 -0.04
CA ILE A 88 -17.14 19.16 -0.14
C ILE A 88 -18.07 20.17 -0.81
N LYS A 89 -18.54 19.86 -2.02
CA LYS A 89 -19.43 20.71 -2.82
C LYS A 89 -20.71 19.94 -3.16
N GLY A 90 -21.79 20.28 -2.46
CA GLY A 90 -23.06 19.57 -2.60
C GLY A 90 -22.88 18.12 -2.16
N ASP A 91 -23.13 17.19 -3.08
CA ASP A 91 -23.00 15.75 -2.84
C ASP A 91 -21.62 15.20 -3.22
N TYR A 92 -20.64 16.04 -3.53
CA TYR A 92 -19.33 15.61 -4.02
C TYR A 92 -18.20 15.96 -3.05
N LEU A 93 -17.30 15.00 -2.82
CA LEU A 93 -15.98 15.24 -2.25
C LEU A 93 -14.99 15.38 -3.40
N ILE A 94 -14.34 16.54 -3.47
CA ILE A 94 -13.43 16.93 -4.54
C ILE A 94 -12.03 17.08 -3.95
N VAL A 95 -11.05 16.35 -4.50
CA VAL A 95 -9.67 16.39 -4.05
C VAL A 95 -8.79 16.89 -5.20
N THR A 96 -8.10 18.00 -4.98
CA THR A 96 -7.17 18.59 -5.97
C THR A 96 -5.73 18.43 -5.50
N THR A 97 -4.81 18.08 -6.41
CA THR A 97 -3.35 18.11 -6.20
C THR A 97 -2.71 19.23 -7.01
N ASN A 98 -1.72 19.94 -6.46
CA ASN A 98 -1.05 21.04 -7.16
C ASN A 98 0.45 20.79 -7.39
N LYS A 99 0.95 19.59 -7.08
CA LYS A 99 2.39 19.30 -7.11
C LYS A 99 2.80 18.28 -8.18
N ASN A 100 2.48 17.01 -7.96
CA ASN A 100 2.76 15.94 -8.93
C ASN A 100 1.47 15.27 -9.42
N PRO A 101 1.41 14.88 -10.71
CA PRO A 101 0.23 14.20 -11.26
C PRO A 101 -0.02 12.93 -10.47
N MET A 102 -1.29 12.62 -10.31
CA MET A 102 -1.67 11.45 -9.55
C MET A 102 -2.07 10.29 -10.47
N ASP A 103 -1.96 9.07 -9.97
CA ASP A 103 -2.43 7.88 -10.66
C ASP A 103 -3.79 7.41 -10.14
N VAL A 104 -4.52 6.67 -10.97
CA VAL A 104 -5.74 5.99 -10.53
C VAL A 104 -5.31 4.91 -9.52
N PRO A 105 -5.89 4.90 -8.32
CA PRO A 105 -5.52 3.94 -7.32
C PRO A 105 -6.14 2.58 -7.65
N SER A 106 -5.42 1.82 -8.47
CA SER A 106 -5.76 0.44 -8.85
C SER A 106 -5.35 -0.60 -7.80
N TYR A 107 -4.82 -0.14 -6.66
CA TYR A 107 -4.23 -0.97 -5.62
C TYR A 107 -5.27 -1.46 -4.62
N LYS A 108 -5.16 -2.74 -4.22
CA LYS A 108 -6.12 -3.39 -3.32
C LYS A 108 -6.23 -2.69 -1.97
N THR A 109 -5.12 -2.17 -1.46
CA THR A 109 -5.10 -1.43 -0.19
C THR A 109 -5.96 -0.18 -0.22
N TRP A 110 -6.02 0.54 -1.35
CA TRP A 110 -6.91 1.70 -1.50
C TRP A 110 -8.37 1.30 -1.42
N LEU A 111 -8.70 0.23 -2.11
CA LEU A 111 -10.05 -0.31 -2.21
C LEU A 111 -10.53 -0.81 -0.85
N ASP A 112 -9.66 -1.51 -0.12
CA ASP A 112 -9.97 -1.99 1.22
C ASP A 112 -10.13 -0.81 2.20
N TYR A 113 -9.29 0.21 2.07
CA TYR A 113 -9.42 1.44 2.86
C TYR A 113 -10.70 2.22 2.53
N ALA A 114 -11.07 2.37 1.26
CA ALA A 114 -12.29 3.05 0.85
C ALA A 114 -13.56 2.33 1.32
N ARG A 115 -13.54 0.99 1.42
CA ARG A 115 -14.61 0.20 2.06
C ARG A 115 -14.78 0.53 3.52
N GLU A 116 -13.69 0.69 4.24
CA GLU A 116 -13.73 1.01 5.66
C GLU A 116 -14.20 2.45 5.91
N GLN A 117 -13.83 3.39 5.04
CA GLN A 117 -13.84 4.82 5.37
C GLN A 117 -14.85 5.65 4.55
N PHE A 118 -15.30 5.12 3.42
CA PHE A 118 -16.25 5.77 2.50
C PHE A 118 -17.47 4.88 2.19
N GLY A 119 -17.72 3.87 3.03
CA GLY A 119 -18.94 3.05 2.95
C GLY A 119 -19.07 2.21 1.68
N TYR A 120 -17.94 1.86 1.04
CA TYR A 120 -17.93 1.18 -0.25
C TYR A 120 -18.45 -0.27 -0.15
N ASP A 121 -19.29 -0.68 -1.10
CA ASP A 121 -19.73 -2.08 -1.20
C ASP A 121 -18.56 -2.95 -1.70
N GLN A 122 -18.49 -4.21 -1.27
CA GLN A 122 -17.47 -5.14 -1.75
C GLN A 122 -17.58 -5.39 -3.27
N ASN A 123 -18.77 -5.20 -3.83
CA ASN A 123 -19.10 -5.41 -5.25
C ASN A 123 -19.00 -4.14 -6.11
N ASP A 124 -18.74 -2.98 -5.51
CA ASP A 124 -18.60 -1.75 -6.29
C ASP A 124 -17.39 -1.83 -7.23
N LYS A 125 -17.56 -1.28 -8.44
CA LYS A 125 -16.48 -1.22 -9.44
C LYS A 125 -15.39 -0.29 -8.92
N TYR A 126 -14.15 -0.81 -8.84
CA TYR A 126 -12.93 -0.23 -8.25
C TYR A 126 -12.68 1.29 -8.32
N ASP A 127 -13.37 2.04 -9.19
CA ASP A 127 -13.27 3.50 -9.27
C ASP A 127 -14.44 4.15 -8.50
N ILE A 128 -14.18 4.63 -7.28
CA ILE A 128 -15.03 5.61 -6.57
C ILE A 128 -14.97 7.00 -7.21
N PHE A 129 -14.03 7.20 -8.12
CA PHE A 129 -13.77 8.48 -8.77
C PHE A 129 -14.62 8.57 -10.03
N GLU A 130 -15.58 9.50 -10.03
CA GLU A 130 -16.43 9.72 -11.20
C GLU A 130 -15.68 10.44 -12.32
N THR A 131 -14.74 11.31 -11.95
CA THR A 131 -13.98 12.13 -12.88
C THR A 131 -12.48 12.09 -12.54
N VAL A 132 -11.65 11.82 -13.56
CA VAL A 132 -10.20 12.02 -13.54
C VAL A 132 -9.85 12.78 -14.83
N GLU A 133 -9.81 14.11 -14.75
CA GLU A 133 -9.50 14.97 -15.91
C GLU A 133 -7.99 15.17 -16.10
N GLU A 134 -7.60 15.78 -17.25
CA GLU A 134 -6.24 16.23 -17.51
C GLU A 134 -5.82 17.26 -16.46
N GLY A 135 -5.27 16.70 -15.39
CA GLY A 135 -4.83 17.45 -14.27
C GLY A 135 -5.80 17.45 -13.09
N TRP A 136 -5.54 16.51 -12.18
CA TRP A 136 -5.39 16.83 -10.76
C TRP A 136 -6.63 16.74 -9.87
N ILE A 137 -7.80 16.35 -10.36
CA ILE A 137 -9.04 16.34 -9.57
C ILE A 137 -9.62 14.93 -9.46
N TYR A 138 -9.92 14.52 -8.22
CA TYR A 138 -10.74 13.35 -7.91
C TYR A 138 -12.10 13.81 -7.40
N GLU A 139 -13.16 13.31 -8.01
CA GLU A 139 -14.54 13.56 -7.55
C GLU A 139 -15.17 12.27 -7.06
N ILE A 140 -15.64 12.25 -5.82
CA ILE A 140 -16.34 11.13 -5.20
C ILE A 140 -17.78 11.54 -4.90
N ASP A 141 -18.74 10.80 -5.43
CA ASP A 141 -20.18 10.99 -5.17
C ASP A 141 -20.53 10.45 -3.77
N LEU A 142 -20.76 11.36 -2.82
CA LEU A 142 -21.08 11.07 -1.43
C LEU A 142 -22.51 10.53 -1.24
N LYS A 143 -23.41 10.63 -2.23
CA LYS A 143 -24.70 9.93 -2.17
C LYS A 143 -24.53 8.43 -2.37
N LYS A 144 -23.57 8.04 -3.22
CA LYS A 144 -23.23 6.63 -3.46
C LYS A 144 -22.27 6.10 -2.39
N HIS A 145 -21.31 6.92 -1.98
CA HIS A 145 -20.22 6.57 -1.08
C HIS A 145 -20.15 7.57 0.08
N PRO A 146 -21.11 7.52 1.02
CA PRO A 146 -21.16 8.46 2.12
C PRO A 146 -19.95 8.29 3.04
N LEU A 147 -19.49 9.40 3.60
CA LEU A 147 -18.50 9.40 4.68
C LEU A 147 -19.08 8.60 5.87
N VAL A 148 -18.37 7.56 6.30
CA VAL A 148 -18.77 6.73 7.44
C VAL A 148 -17.91 7.06 8.65
N ASN A 149 -18.55 7.27 9.82
CA ASN A 149 -17.99 7.87 11.05
C ASN A 149 -17.66 9.37 10.96
N THR A 150 -17.94 10.10 12.04
CA THR A 150 -17.68 11.55 12.19
C THR A 150 -16.26 11.86 12.69
N GLU A 151 -15.30 10.96 12.45
CA GLU A 151 -13.89 11.15 12.81
C GLU A 151 -13.10 11.72 11.62
N ASP A 152 -11.78 11.86 11.78
CA ASP A 152 -10.92 12.28 10.68
C ASP A 152 -10.85 11.17 9.62
N HIS A 153 -11.10 11.54 8.37
CA HIS A 153 -10.99 10.65 7.22
C HIS A 153 -9.61 10.80 6.58
N ARG A 154 -8.98 9.68 6.21
CA ARG A 154 -7.75 9.67 5.43
C ARG A 154 -8.03 9.44 3.95
N LEU A 155 -7.30 10.11 3.06
CA LEU A 155 -7.27 9.86 1.62
C LEU A 155 -5.82 9.55 1.23
N LEU A 156 -5.61 8.45 0.52
CA LEU A 156 -4.30 8.03 0.05
C LEU A 156 -4.09 8.59 -1.35
N MET A 157 -2.95 9.23 -1.51
CA MET A 157 -2.59 9.98 -2.70
C MET A 157 -1.36 9.34 -3.36
N TYR A 158 -1.57 8.67 -4.48
CA TYR A 158 -0.56 8.08 -5.35
C TYR A 158 0.01 9.10 -6.35
N GLU A 159 1.01 9.85 -5.91
CA GLU A 159 1.73 10.77 -6.80
C GLU A 159 2.71 10.00 -7.69
N ARG A 160 2.70 10.27 -8.99
CA ARG A 160 3.70 9.75 -9.93
C ARG A 160 5.05 10.42 -9.68
N LYS A 161 6.13 9.63 -9.72
CA LYS A 161 7.52 10.12 -9.65
C LYS A 161 7.97 10.76 -10.97
#